data_AF-A0A2H0KS71-F1
#
_entry.id   AF-A0A2H0KS71-F1
#
_cell.length_a   1.000
_cell.length_b   1.000
_cell.length_c   1.000
_cell.angle_alpha   90.00
_cell.angle_beta   90.00
_cell.angle_gamma   90.00
#
_symmetry.space_group_name_H-M   'P 1'
#
loop_
_entity.id
_entity.type
_entity.pdbx_description
1 polymer ?
#
loop_
_entity_poly.entity_id
_entity_poly.type
_entity_poly.pdbx_seq_one_letter_code
_entity_poly.pdbx_strand_id
1 'polypeptide(L)'
;MTEFENPVRKFKKKSYTNTSRISKFSNGVYEIVKKITGGKVLTYKQVAVKLGNTGLARAVGNALNKNRDENVPCHRVIRSDGNVGGYASGTEKKTAILKKEGLKIQNKKITK
;
A
#
# COMPACT_ATOMS: atom_id res chain seq x y z
N MET A 1 -29.39 -41.40 28.75
CA MET A 1 -28.02 -41.06 29.19
C MET A 1 -27.09 -41.80 28.26
N THR A 2 -26.71 -41.18 27.14
CA THR A 2 -25.39 -40.52 26.91
C THR A 2 -24.27 -41.53 27.08
N GLU A 3 -23.41 -41.79 26.09
CA GLU A 3 -22.48 -40.83 25.50
C GLU A 3 -22.18 -41.13 24.01
N PHE A 4 -22.14 -40.06 23.19
CA PHE A 4 -21.66 -40.09 21.81
C PHE A 4 -20.13 -39.99 21.83
N GLU A 5 -19.43 -41.03 21.33
CA GLU A 5 -18.00 -40.93 21.08
C GLU A 5 -17.70 -39.92 19.96
N ASN A 6 -16.90 -38.91 20.29
CA ASN A 6 -16.48 -37.84 19.41
C ASN A 6 -15.04 -38.09 18.93
N PRO A 7 -14.79 -38.46 17.67
CA PRO A 7 -13.43 -38.68 17.20
C PRO A 7 -12.74 -37.33 16.95
N VAL A 8 -11.84 -36.97 17.85
CA VAL A 8 -11.00 -35.76 17.76
C VAL A 8 -10.16 -35.83 16.48
N ARG A 9 -10.60 -35.13 15.44
CA ARG A 9 -9.83 -34.92 14.21
C ARG A 9 -8.47 -34.30 14.56
N LYS A 10 -7.38 -35.01 14.26
CA LYS A 10 -6.00 -34.50 14.31
C LYS A 10 -5.86 -33.29 13.38
N PHE A 11 -5.99 -32.09 13.92
CA PHE A 11 -5.59 -30.87 13.22
C PHE A 11 -4.06 -30.79 13.21
N LYS A 12 -3.46 -30.95 12.03
CA LYS A 12 -2.05 -30.60 11.77
C LYS A 12 -1.83 -29.15 12.21
N LYS A 13 -1.03 -28.94 13.26
CA LYS A 13 -0.53 -27.61 13.64
C LYS A 13 0.35 -27.09 12.50
N LYS A 14 -0.23 -26.33 11.57
CA LYS A 14 0.53 -25.58 10.57
C LYS A 14 1.04 -24.32 11.27
N SER A 15 2.34 -24.28 11.55
CA SER A 15 3.03 -23.13 12.14
C SER A 15 2.97 -21.96 11.15
N TYR A 16 1.94 -21.13 11.25
CA TYR A 16 1.85 -19.89 10.48
C TYR A 16 2.69 -18.85 11.20
N THR A 17 3.95 -18.72 10.81
CA THR A 17 4.74 -17.53 11.13
C THR A 17 4.03 -16.29 10.55
N ASN A 18 4.10 -15.18 11.28
CA ASN A 18 3.36 -13.93 11.07
C ASN A 18 3.61 -13.25 9.69
N THR A 19 4.51 -13.80 8.89
CA THR A 19 4.91 -13.38 7.54
C THR A 19 3.76 -13.43 6.52
N SER A 20 2.85 -14.40 6.64
CA SER A 20 1.79 -14.62 5.64
C SER A 20 0.75 -13.50 5.56
N ARG A 21 0.42 -12.83 6.68
CA ARG A 21 -0.53 -11.70 6.71
C ARG A 21 0.09 -10.41 6.22
N ILE A 22 1.34 -10.15 6.60
CA ILE A 22 2.10 -8.96 6.16
C ILE A 22 2.31 -8.99 4.64
N SER A 23 2.57 -10.17 4.08
CA SER A 23 2.63 -10.37 2.63
C SER A 23 1.29 -10.09 1.95
N LYS A 24 0.17 -10.62 2.47
CA LYS A 24 -1.16 -10.37 1.89
C LYS A 24 -1.55 -8.88 1.88
N PHE A 25 -1.31 -8.18 2.99
CA PHE A 25 -1.59 -6.74 3.06
C PHE A 25 -0.71 -5.95 2.07
N SER A 26 0.61 -6.17 2.09
CA SER A 26 1.54 -5.45 1.21
C SER A 26 1.23 -5.74 -0.27
N ASN A 27 0.93 -6.98 -0.61
CA ASN A 27 0.52 -7.36 -1.96
C ASN A 27 -0.76 -6.63 -2.37
N GLY A 28 -1.77 -6.56 -1.49
CA GLY A 28 -2.99 -5.79 -1.76
C GLY A 28 -2.71 -4.30 -2.02
N VAL A 29 -1.79 -3.69 -1.25
CA VAL A 29 -1.32 -2.32 -1.49
C VAL A 29 -0.72 -2.19 -2.89
N TYR A 30 0.18 -3.11 -3.26
CA TYR A 30 0.89 -3.07 -4.54
C TYR A 30 -0.07 -3.23 -5.72
N GLU A 31 -1.02 -4.16 -5.63
CA GLU A 31 -2.05 -4.38 -6.65
C GLU A 31 -2.92 -3.14 -6.88
N ILE A 32 -3.25 -2.39 -5.84
CA ILE A 32 -3.99 -1.13 -5.96
C ILE A 32 -3.11 -0.06 -6.62
N VAL A 33 -1.84 0.04 -6.22
CA VAL A 33 -0.93 1.07 -6.74
C VAL A 33 -0.54 0.83 -8.19
N LYS A 34 -0.37 -0.44 -8.60
CA LYS A 34 -0.12 -0.83 -10.01
C LYS A 34 -1.24 -0.36 -10.95
N LYS A 35 -2.47 -0.20 -10.45
CA LYS A 35 -3.62 0.28 -11.23
C LYS A 35 -3.67 1.80 -11.43
N ILE A 36 -2.80 2.57 -10.77
CA ILE A 36 -2.77 4.03 -10.91
C ILE A 36 -2.08 4.37 -12.23
N THR A 37 -2.81 4.91 -13.21
CA THR A 37 -2.26 5.33 -14.50
C THR A 37 -1.38 6.57 -14.35
N GLY A 38 -0.44 6.77 -15.28
CA GLY A 38 0.37 7.99 -15.34
C GLY A 38 -0.48 9.26 -15.39
N GLY A 39 0.01 10.33 -14.76
CA GLY A 39 -0.69 11.61 -14.64
C GLY A 39 -1.81 11.63 -13.60
N LYS A 40 -2.06 10.50 -12.93
CA LYS A 40 -3.00 10.40 -11.80
C LYS A 40 -2.26 9.99 -10.53
N VAL A 41 -2.85 10.38 -9.40
CA VAL A 41 -2.32 10.07 -8.07
C VAL A 41 -3.45 9.62 -7.16
N LEU A 42 -3.09 8.81 -6.17
CA LEU A 42 -3.96 8.50 -5.03
C LEU A 42 -3.30 8.98 -3.74
N THR A 43 -4.10 9.25 -2.72
CA THR A 43 -3.58 9.51 -1.38
C THR A 43 -3.38 8.20 -0.63
N TYR A 44 -2.50 8.17 0.37
CA TYR A 44 -2.36 7.01 1.27
C TYR A 44 -3.71 6.60 1.88
N LYS A 45 -4.57 7.59 2.21
CA LYS A 45 -5.93 7.35 2.71
C LYS A 45 -6.82 6.69 1.65
N GLN A 46 -6.75 7.12 0.39
CA GLN A 46 -7.53 6.51 -0.70
C GLN A 46 -7.11 5.06 -0.98
N VAL A 47 -5.82 4.76 -0.90
CA VAL A 47 -5.34 3.37 -1.02
C VAL A 47 -5.86 2.53 0.16
N ALA A 48 -5.82 3.07 1.38
CA ALA A 48 -6.35 2.41 2.57
C ALA A 48 -7.88 2.15 2.47
N VAL A 49 -8.64 3.11 1.95
CA VAL A 49 -10.07 2.94 1.64
C VAL A 49 -10.30 1.81 0.64
N LYS A 50 -9.51 1.74 -0.43
CA LYS A 50 -9.60 0.66 -1.43
C LYS A 50 -9.24 -0.73 -0.87
N LEU A 51 -8.48 -0.79 0.22
CA LEU A 51 -8.22 -2.01 0.99
C LEU A 51 -9.34 -2.37 1.98
N GLY A 52 -10.36 -1.52 2.10
CA GLY A 52 -11.49 -1.71 3.03
C GLY A 52 -11.28 -1.14 4.42
N ASN A 53 -10.20 -0.38 4.68
CA ASN A 53 -9.96 0.20 6.01
C ASN A 53 -9.22 1.55 5.92
N THR A 54 -9.92 2.63 6.25
CA THR A 54 -9.41 4.01 6.26
C THR A 54 -8.25 4.25 7.23
N GLY A 55 -8.16 3.47 8.32
CA GLY A 55 -7.12 3.56 9.35
C GLY A 55 -5.75 3.04 8.92
N LEU A 56 -5.65 2.41 7.74
CA LEU A 56 -4.40 1.79 7.27
C LEU A 56 -3.46 2.74 6.53
N ALA A 57 -3.74 4.04 6.44
CA ALA A 57 -2.93 4.98 5.66
C ALA A 57 -1.43 4.96 6.04
N ARG A 58 -1.10 4.88 7.34
CA ARG A 58 0.29 4.79 7.80
C ARG A 58 0.93 3.43 7.46
N ALA A 59 0.15 2.35 7.56
CA ALA A 59 0.58 1.02 7.16
C ALA A 59 0.84 0.92 5.64
N VAL A 60 0.02 1.57 4.81
CA VAL A 60 0.23 1.71 3.36
C VAL A 60 1.57 2.40 3.09
N GLY A 61 1.85 3.52 3.76
CA GLY A 61 3.12 4.23 3.63
C GLY A 61 4.32 3.34 3.97
N ASN A 62 4.22 2.58 5.06
CA ASN A 62 5.28 1.63 5.47
C ASN A 62 5.48 0.50 4.46
N ALA A 63 4.40 -0.03 3.86
CA ALA A 63 4.49 -1.05 2.82
C ALA A 63 5.20 -0.50 1.57
N LEU A 64 4.80 0.69 1.11
CA LEU A 64 5.42 1.33 -0.06
C LEU A 64 6.89 1.72 0.18
N ASN A 65 7.27 2.08 1.40
CA ASN A 65 8.66 2.39 1.73
C ASN A 65 9.57 1.14 1.71
N LYS A 66 9.00 -0.05 1.96
CA LYS A 66 9.72 -1.33 1.93
C LYS A 66 9.66 -2.02 0.56
N ASN A 67 8.94 -1.44 -0.39
CA ASN A 67 8.79 -2.01 -1.71
C ASN A 67 10.13 -2.02 -2.46
N ARG A 68 10.46 -3.18 -3.05
CA ARG A 68 11.64 -3.37 -3.92
C ARG A 68 11.26 -3.64 -5.38
N ASP A 69 9.97 -3.76 -5.69
CA ASP A 69 9.47 -3.96 -7.05
C ASP A 69 9.35 -2.60 -7.76
N GLU A 70 10.17 -2.39 -8.78
CA GLU A 70 10.18 -1.17 -9.60
C GLU A 70 8.90 -1.02 -10.44
N ASN A 71 8.16 -2.10 -10.68
CA ASN A 71 6.89 -2.07 -11.42
C ASN A 71 5.74 -1.48 -10.61
N VAL A 72 5.91 -1.30 -9.29
CA VAL A 72 4.91 -0.64 -8.45
C VAL A 72 5.18 0.87 -8.50
N PRO A 73 4.30 1.70 -9.10
CA PRO A 73 4.51 3.14 -9.22
C PRO A 73 4.22 3.86 -7.88
N CYS A 74 5.03 3.57 -6.85
CA CYS A 74 4.85 4.09 -5.50
C CYS A 74 5.00 5.61 -5.41
N HIS A 75 5.65 6.25 -6.39
CA HIS A 75 5.71 7.71 -6.53
C HIS A 75 4.33 8.33 -6.77
N ARG A 76 3.34 7.60 -7.30
CA ARG A 76 1.97 8.09 -7.55
C ARG A 76 1.08 8.13 -6.29
N VAL A 77 1.59 7.70 -5.13
CA VAL A 77 0.87 7.77 -3.86
C VAL A 77 1.36 8.96 -3.02
N ILE A 78 0.46 9.88 -2.68
CA ILE A 78 0.78 11.16 -2.03
C ILE A 78 0.05 11.35 -0.69
N ARG A 79 0.33 12.46 0.00
CA ARG A 79 -0.39 12.85 1.21
C ARG A 79 -1.79 13.41 0.86
N SER A 80 -2.71 13.30 1.80
CA SER A 80 -4.10 13.75 1.64
C SER A 80 -4.27 15.27 1.51
N ASP A 81 -3.27 16.04 1.95
CA ASP A 81 -3.20 17.50 1.83
C ASP A 81 -2.67 17.98 0.47
N GLY A 82 -2.42 17.04 -0.46
CA GLY A 82 -1.87 17.30 -1.79
C GLY A 82 -0.35 17.40 -1.84
N ASN A 83 0.34 17.30 -0.70
CA ASN A 83 1.80 17.25 -0.69
C ASN A 83 2.31 15.92 -1.26
N VAL A 84 3.40 15.98 -2.03
CA VAL A 84 4.05 14.81 -2.61
C VAL A 84 4.44 13.79 -1.52
N GLY A 85 4.82 14.26 -0.33
CA GLY A 85 5.17 13.41 0.81
C GLY A 85 6.51 12.69 0.63
N GLY A 86 6.78 11.73 1.52
CA GLY A 86 8.03 10.99 1.53
C GLY A 86 8.18 10.02 0.36
N TYR A 87 9.43 9.72 0.04
CA TYR A 87 9.82 8.72 -0.95
C TYR A 87 11.14 8.07 -0.54
N ALA A 88 11.27 6.75 -0.68
CA ALA A 88 12.48 6.03 -0.30
C ALA A 88 13.72 6.58 -1.03
N SER A 89 13.57 6.97 -2.30
CA SER A 89 14.66 7.56 -3.10
C SER A 89 14.73 9.09 -3.03
N GLY A 90 14.01 9.71 -2.10
CA GLY A 90 13.98 11.17 -1.91
C GLY A 90 12.82 11.87 -2.64
N THR A 91 12.29 12.90 -1.98
CA THR A 91 11.13 13.69 -2.43
C THR A 91 11.37 14.41 -3.75
N GLU A 92 12.61 14.80 -4.04
CA GLU A 92 12.98 15.48 -5.29
C GLU A 92 12.83 14.55 -6.49
N LYS A 93 13.34 13.32 -6.40
CA LYS A 93 13.15 12.30 -7.45
C LYS A 93 11.68 12.02 -7.70
N LYS A 94 10.90 11.84 -6.63
CA LYS A 94 9.43 11.66 -6.72
C LYS A 94 8.76 12.82 -7.45
N THR A 95 9.14 14.06 -7.10
CA THR A 95 8.62 15.27 -7.74
C THR A 95 8.98 15.34 -9.22
N ALA A 96 10.21 15.01 -9.59
CA ALA A 96 10.66 15.00 -10.97
C ALA A 96 9.89 13.98 -11.82
N ILE A 97 9.66 12.76 -11.31
CA ILE A 97 8.89 11.73 -12.00
C ILE A 97 7.43 12.18 -12.18
N LEU A 98 6.80 12.69 -11.13
CA LEU A 98 5.42 13.19 -11.21
C LEU A 98 5.26 14.35 -12.20
N LYS A 99 6.24 15.26 -12.26
CA LYS A 99 6.28 16.33 -13.26
C LYS A 99 6.40 15.79 -14.68
N LYS A 100 7.25 14.78 -14.90
CA LYS A 100 7.38 14.09 -16.20
C LYS A 100 6.08 13.40 -16.61
N GLU A 101 5.29 12.93 -15.65
CA GLU A 101 3.95 12.37 -15.88
C GLU A 101 2.87 13.44 -16.11
N GLY A 102 3.22 14.73 -16.14
CA GLY A 102 2.32 15.84 -16.46
C GLY A 102 1.66 16.52 -15.26
N LEU A 103 2.08 16.20 -14.03
CA LEU A 103 1.53 16.86 -12.83
C LEU A 103 2.25 18.20 -12.56
N LYS A 104 1.46 19.26 -12.41
CA LYS A 104 1.97 20.56 -11.94
C LYS A 104 2.24 20.48 -10.44
N ILE A 105 3.47 20.79 -10.04
CA ILE A 105 3.90 20.75 -8.63
C ILE A 105 4.61 22.05 -8.28
N GLN A 106 4.09 22.76 -7.27
CA GLN A 106 4.66 23.96 -6.68
C GLN A 106 4.84 23.75 -5.18
N ASN A 107 5.98 24.15 -4.61
CA ASN A 107 6.27 23.99 -3.17
C ASN A 107 6.00 22.57 -2.63
N LYS A 108 6.37 21.53 -3.40
CA LYS A 108 6.12 20.09 -3.10
C LYS A 108 4.65 19.69 -2.98
N LYS A 109 3.73 20.53 -3.47
CA LYS A 109 2.28 20.28 -3.50
C LYS A 109 1.79 20.21 -4.94
N ILE A 110 0.93 19.23 -5.21
CA ILE A 110 0.28 19.10 -6.51
C ILE A 110 -0.77 20.20 -6.63
N THR A 111 -0.67 20.97 -7.71
CA THR A 111 -1.59 22.04 -8.09
C THR A 111 -2.41 21.56 -9.28
N LYS A 112 -3.73 21.73 -9.25
CA LYS A 112 -4.60 21.48 -10.41
C LYS A 112 -4.53 22.65 -11.38
#